data_AF-A0A942M8Y5-F1
#
_entry.id   AF-A0A942M8Y5-F1
#
_cell.length_a   1.000
_cell.length_b   1.000
_cell.length_c   1.000
_cell.angle_alpha   90.00
_cell.angle_beta   90.00
_cell.angle_gamma   90.00
#
_symmetry.space_group_name_H-M   'P 1'
#
loop_
_entity.id
_entity.type
_entity.pdbx_description
1 polymer ?
#
loop_
_entity_poly.entity_id
_entity_poly.type
_entity_poly.pdbx_seq_one_letter_code
_entity_poly.pdbx_strand_id
1 'polypeptide(L)'
;MRKIIVIILIGIIFTSIHADTEQQFQIGMKKVGLTEIITTDGVKHTGRILYVRDSLLLFWETTSSFKSDFLDKYGMIYDYSDIERIRIKSRNGASAGFSIGTCVGVSSGVAYGDRVYQREASSCLRLPLEYYLIKYACMFGGSGAVIGGIIGSIFDKEGYDIKGDYNLYRKILPVINQHAVFPYYLTVELHNFIQEQKR
;
A
#
# COMPACT_ATOMS: atom_id res chain seq x y z
N MET A 1 4.00 35.43 31.65
CA MET A 1 4.65 35.14 30.35
C MET A 1 5.18 33.71 30.22
N ARG A 2 5.83 33.09 31.22
CA ARG A 2 6.30 31.68 31.14
C ARG A 2 5.21 30.62 30.86
N LYS A 3 3.96 30.82 31.30
CA LYS A 3 2.87 29.85 31.08
C LYS A 3 2.34 29.80 29.63
N ILE A 4 2.49 30.87 28.86
CA ILE A 4 1.98 30.93 27.47
C ILE A 4 2.94 30.22 26.51
N ILE A 5 4.26 30.33 26.76
CA ILE A 5 5.30 29.69 25.92
C ILE A 5 5.22 28.16 26.02
N VAL A 6 4.89 27.61 27.21
CA VAL A 6 4.76 26.15 27.39
C VAL A 6 3.53 25.60 26.64
N ILE A 7 2.42 26.33 26.59
CA ILE A 7 1.22 25.91 25.85
C ILE A 7 1.48 25.90 24.33
N ILE A 8 2.21 26.91 23.82
CA ILE A 8 2.58 26.98 22.40
C ILE A 8 3.56 25.85 22.04
N LEU A 9 4.54 25.55 22.91
CA LEU A 9 5.48 24.45 22.67
C LEU A 9 4.79 23.08 22.66
N ILE A 10 3.85 22.84 23.59
CA ILE A 10 3.05 21.61 23.62
C ILE A 10 2.15 21.51 22.39
N GLY A 11 1.53 22.61 21.95
CA GLY A 11 0.70 22.65 20.74
C GLY A 11 1.47 22.38 19.45
N ILE A 12 2.72 22.85 19.33
CA ILE A 12 3.59 22.58 18.18
C ILE A 12 4.07 21.12 18.18
N ILE A 13 4.40 20.57 19.35
CA ILE A 13 4.79 19.15 19.45
C ILE A 13 3.59 18.23 19.14
N PHE A 14 2.38 18.56 19.63
CA PHE A 14 1.18 17.78 19.34
C PHE A 14 0.80 17.80 17.85
N THR A 15 0.85 18.97 17.21
CA THR A 15 0.55 19.09 15.78
C THR A 15 1.60 18.38 14.91
N SER A 16 2.88 18.40 15.30
CA SER A 16 3.94 17.70 14.56
C SER A 16 3.88 16.17 14.71
N ILE A 17 3.39 15.64 15.83
CA ILE A 17 3.18 14.19 16.01
C ILE A 17 1.94 13.73 15.25
N HIS A 18 0.84 14.51 15.29
CA HIS A 18 -0.38 14.19 14.54
C HIS A 18 -0.18 14.22 13.02
N ALA A 19 0.60 15.18 12.52
CA ALA A 19 0.95 15.28 11.10
C ALA A 19 1.77 14.08 10.61
N ASP A 20 2.69 13.56 11.45
CA ASP A 20 3.47 12.36 11.14
C ASP A 20 2.57 11.11 11.09
N THR A 21 1.66 10.97 12.06
CA THR A 21 0.71 9.85 12.09
C THR A 21 -0.23 9.86 10.87
N GLU A 22 -0.87 10.98 10.55
CA GLU A 22 -1.78 11.07 9.40
C GLU A 22 -1.03 10.80 8.07
N GLN A 23 0.21 11.26 7.94
CA GLN A 23 1.05 10.96 6.78
C GLN A 23 1.38 9.46 6.70
N GLN A 24 1.69 8.81 7.83
CA GLN A 24 1.88 7.36 7.90
C GLN A 24 0.61 6.59 7.51
N PHE A 25 -0.56 7.05 7.96
CA PHE A 25 -1.86 6.52 7.52
C PHE A 25 -2.03 6.64 6.00
N GLN A 26 -1.77 7.81 5.40
CA GLN A 26 -1.88 7.98 3.94
C GLN A 26 -0.92 7.05 3.18
N ILE A 27 0.31 6.89 3.68
CA ILE A 27 1.31 6.00 3.08
C ILE A 27 0.85 4.54 3.16
N GLY A 28 0.35 4.09 4.32
CA GLY A 28 -0.14 2.73 4.50
C GLY A 28 -1.41 2.45 3.69
N MET A 29 -2.36 3.39 3.65
CA MET A 29 -3.60 3.30 2.86
C MET A 29 -3.32 3.20 1.35
N LYS A 30 -2.24 3.83 0.87
CA LYS A 30 -1.80 3.67 -0.53
C LYS A 30 -1.26 2.27 -0.81
N LYS A 31 -0.63 1.61 0.17
CA LYS A 31 0.00 0.29 0.04
C LYS A 31 -0.99 -0.87 0.13
N VAL A 32 -2.08 -0.69 0.86
CA VAL A 32 -3.08 -1.73 1.12
C VAL A 32 -4.20 -1.72 0.06
N GLY A 33 -4.57 -2.91 -0.40
CA GLY A 33 -5.67 -3.13 -1.35
C GLY A 33 -7.04 -2.91 -0.73
N LEU A 34 -8.04 -2.65 -1.57
CA LEU A 34 -9.44 -2.59 -1.12
C LEU A 34 -9.88 -3.98 -0.65
N THR A 35 -10.53 -4.03 0.49
CA THR A 35 -11.07 -5.25 1.08
C THR A 35 -12.58 -5.16 1.12
N GLU A 36 -13.26 -6.27 0.81
CA GLU A 36 -14.69 -6.44 1.02
C GLU A 36 -14.87 -7.42 2.19
N ILE A 37 -15.62 -7.00 3.21
CA ILE A 37 -16.04 -7.86 4.32
C ILE A 37 -17.52 -8.16 4.10
N ILE A 38 -17.88 -9.44 4.16
CA ILE A 38 -19.26 -9.90 4.15
C ILE A 38 -19.51 -10.50 5.53
N THR A 39 -20.41 -9.89 6.26
CA THR A 39 -20.81 -10.30 7.61
C THR A 39 -21.78 -11.49 7.54
N THR A 40 -21.98 -12.19 8.65
CA THR A 40 -22.86 -13.38 8.73
C THR A 40 -24.33 -13.08 8.47
N ASP A 41 -24.75 -11.82 8.59
CA ASP A 41 -26.08 -11.33 8.20
C ASP A 41 -26.19 -11.01 6.69
N GLY A 42 -25.11 -11.20 5.93
CA GLY A 42 -25.03 -10.98 4.50
C GLY A 42 -24.78 -9.53 4.08
N VAL A 43 -24.55 -8.61 5.03
CA VAL A 43 -24.22 -7.22 4.73
C VAL A 43 -22.80 -7.13 4.16
N LYS A 44 -22.63 -6.30 3.12
CA LYS A 44 -21.35 -6.13 2.43
C LYS A 44 -20.76 -4.76 2.74
N HIS A 45 -19.57 -4.77 3.32
CA HIS A 45 -18.79 -3.59 3.66
C HIS A 45 -17.55 -3.52 2.77
N THR A 46 -17.24 -2.35 2.20
CA THR A 46 -16.09 -2.17 1.31
C THR A 46 -15.19 -1.06 1.83
N GLY A 47 -13.90 -1.35 1.94
CA GLY A 47 -13.00 -0.48 2.71
C GLY A 47 -11.57 -0.99 2.72
N ARG A 48 -10.84 -0.69 3.79
CA ARG A 48 -9.47 -1.15 4.01
C ARG A 48 -9.30 -1.62 5.44
N ILE A 49 -8.48 -2.65 5.64
CA ILE A 49 -8.15 -3.16 6.97
C ILE A 49 -7.13 -2.20 7.58
N LEU A 50 -7.47 -1.57 8.71
CA LEU A 50 -6.55 -0.69 9.42
C LEU A 50 -5.60 -1.49 10.31
N TYR A 51 -6.17 -2.40 11.09
CA TYR A 51 -5.45 -3.16 12.10
C TYR A 51 -6.13 -4.50 12.37
N VAL A 52 -5.35 -5.51 12.73
CA VAL A 52 -5.83 -6.87 12.98
C VAL A 52 -5.23 -7.40 14.28
N ARG A 53 -6.04 -8.10 15.08
CA ARG A 53 -5.62 -8.85 16.26
C ARG A 53 -6.39 -10.15 16.37
N ASP A 54 -5.95 -11.06 17.25
CA ASP A 54 -6.53 -12.40 17.45
C ASP A 54 -8.06 -12.49 17.55
N SER A 55 -8.73 -11.43 17.99
CA SER A 55 -10.19 -11.40 18.21
C SER A 55 -10.89 -10.22 17.55
N LEU A 56 -10.20 -9.37 16.79
CA LEU A 56 -10.84 -8.21 16.19
C LEU A 56 -10.15 -7.78 14.91
N LEU A 57 -10.95 -7.27 14.00
CA LEU A 57 -10.53 -6.61 12.79
C LEU A 57 -11.04 -5.18 12.81
N LEU A 58 -10.12 -4.22 12.77
CA LEU A 58 -10.45 -2.81 12.62
C LEU A 58 -10.47 -2.45 11.14
N PHE A 59 -11.62 -1.97 10.68
CA PHE A 59 -11.92 -1.71 9.29
C PHE A 59 -12.24 -0.24 9.05
N TRP A 60 -11.79 0.28 7.92
CA TRP A 60 -12.11 1.63 7.45
C TRP A 60 -13.08 1.52 6.28
N GLU A 61 -14.36 1.75 6.53
CA GLU A 61 -15.47 1.58 5.59
C GLU A 61 -15.64 2.77 4.65
N THR A 62 -14.56 3.18 3.99
CA THR A 62 -14.64 4.12 2.87
C THR A 62 -13.44 3.96 1.96
N THR A 63 -13.62 4.35 0.69
CA THR A 63 -12.52 4.42 -0.28
C THR A 63 -11.67 5.67 -0.09
N SER A 64 -12.20 6.67 0.62
CA SER A 64 -11.56 7.95 0.90
C SER A 64 -10.28 7.82 1.73
N SER A 65 -9.41 8.81 1.58
CA SER A 65 -8.23 8.98 2.43
C SER A 65 -8.61 8.97 3.91
N PHE A 66 -7.77 8.33 4.71
CA PHE A 66 -7.93 8.29 6.15
C PHE A 66 -7.81 9.69 6.75
N LYS A 67 -8.68 10.02 7.69
CA LYS A 67 -8.57 11.19 8.57
C LYS A 67 -9.06 10.78 9.94
N SER A 68 -8.27 11.05 10.97
CA SER A 68 -8.57 10.69 12.37
C SER A 68 -9.93 11.23 12.81
N ASP A 69 -10.30 12.44 12.37
CA ASP A 69 -11.56 13.09 12.76
C ASP A 69 -12.82 12.35 12.25
N PHE A 70 -12.66 11.42 11.31
CA PHE A 70 -13.76 10.62 10.78
C PHE A 70 -13.72 9.16 11.23
N LEU A 71 -12.91 8.83 12.24
CA LEU A 71 -12.84 7.48 12.82
C LEU A 71 -14.19 6.99 13.33
N ASP A 72 -14.94 7.84 14.03
CA ASP A 72 -16.26 7.46 14.56
C ASP A 72 -17.31 7.23 13.48
N LYS A 73 -17.08 7.77 12.28
CA LYS A 73 -18.02 7.69 11.17
C LYS A 73 -17.75 6.52 10.23
N TYR A 74 -16.47 6.20 10.00
CA TYR A 74 -16.06 5.20 9.00
C TYR A 74 -15.25 4.04 9.61
N GLY A 75 -14.82 4.15 10.86
CA GLY A 75 -14.17 3.07 11.59
C GLY A 75 -15.20 2.05 12.06
N MET A 76 -14.99 0.78 11.73
CA MET A 76 -15.81 -0.34 12.15
C MET A 76 -14.92 -1.38 12.82
N ILE A 77 -15.42 -1.99 13.90
CA ILE A 77 -14.76 -3.11 14.56
C ILE A 77 -15.61 -4.35 14.31
N TYR A 78 -14.99 -5.37 13.74
CA TYR A 78 -15.61 -6.68 13.55
C TYR A 78 -14.95 -7.70 14.46
N ASP A 79 -15.76 -8.51 15.13
CA ASP A 79 -15.29 -9.80 15.63
C ASP A 79 -15.24 -10.79 14.45
N TYR A 80 -14.29 -11.71 14.48
CA TYR A 80 -14.18 -12.77 13.47
C TYR A 80 -15.37 -13.73 13.49
N SER A 81 -16.11 -13.82 14.60
CA SER A 81 -17.37 -14.56 14.65
C SER A 81 -18.44 -14.00 13.72
N ASP A 82 -18.39 -12.69 13.46
CA ASP A 82 -19.45 -11.97 12.74
C ASP A 82 -19.13 -11.83 11.24
N ILE A 83 -17.96 -12.34 10.82
CA ILE A 83 -17.48 -12.28 9.45
C ILE A 83 -17.69 -13.62 8.76
N GLU A 84 -18.52 -13.66 7.72
CA GLU A 84 -18.67 -14.84 6.87
C GLU A 84 -17.49 -14.97 5.89
N ARG A 85 -17.08 -13.84 5.29
CA ARG A 85 -16.11 -13.85 4.19
C ARG A 85 -15.32 -12.55 4.11
N ILE A 86 -14.01 -12.66 3.86
CA ILE A 86 -13.11 -11.53 3.58
C ILE A 86 -12.55 -11.68 2.18
N ARG A 87 -12.78 -10.67 1.32
CA ARG A 87 -12.17 -10.58 0.00
C ARG A 87 -11.18 -9.42 -0.07
N ILE A 88 -9.90 -9.71 -0.15
CA ILE A 88 -8.86 -8.71 -0.32
C ILE A 88 -8.58 -8.59 -1.82
N LYS A 89 -8.92 -7.46 -2.43
CA LYS A 89 -8.56 -7.20 -3.83
C LYS A 89 -7.07 -6.90 -3.89
N SER A 90 -6.36 -7.66 -4.74
CA SER A 90 -4.96 -7.38 -5.01
C SER A 90 -4.78 -5.97 -5.59
N ARG A 91 -3.61 -5.41 -5.32
CA ARG A 91 -3.24 -4.06 -5.75
C ARG A 91 -2.62 -4.15 -7.13
N ASN A 92 -3.36 -3.76 -8.17
CA ASN A 92 -2.94 -3.57 -9.58
C ASN A 92 -1.48 -3.97 -9.86
N GLY A 93 -1.19 -5.26 -9.84
CA GLY A 93 0.13 -5.86 -10.08
C GLY A 93 0.65 -5.51 -11.47
N ALA A 94 -0.25 -5.15 -12.39
CA ALA A 94 0.08 -4.45 -13.62
C ALA A 94 1.00 -3.24 -13.38
N SER A 95 0.62 -2.32 -12.48
CA SER A 95 1.36 -1.08 -12.22
C SER A 95 2.71 -1.32 -11.54
N ALA A 96 2.76 -2.26 -10.59
CA ALA A 96 4.03 -2.69 -9.99
C ALA A 96 4.95 -3.32 -11.03
N GLY A 97 4.38 -4.20 -11.88
CA GLY A 97 5.05 -4.85 -12.99
C GLY A 97 5.59 -3.85 -14.03
N PHE A 98 4.79 -2.84 -14.42
CA PHE A 98 5.23 -1.75 -15.30
C PHE A 98 6.46 -1.04 -14.73
N SER A 99 6.44 -0.71 -13.43
CA SER A 99 7.52 0.02 -12.78
C SER A 99 8.82 -0.78 -12.75
N ILE A 100 8.76 -2.04 -12.28
CA ILE A 100 9.93 -2.93 -12.21
C ILE A 100 10.46 -3.22 -13.63
N GLY A 101 9.57 -3.52 -14.57
CA GLY A 101 9.92 -3.77 -15.96
C GLY A 101 10.59 -2.56 -16.63
N THR A 102 10.11 -1.34 -16.35
CA THR A 102 10.75 -0.11 -16.83
C THR A 102 12.18 0.02 -16.29
N CYS A 103 12.39 -0.18 -14.99
CA CYS A 103 13.73 -0.08 -14.39
C CYS A 103 14.71 -1.08 -15.00
N VAL A 104 14.31 -2.37 -15.08
CA VAL A 104 15.15 -3.43 -15.67
C VAL A 104 15.44 -3.14 -17.14
N GLY A 105 14.43 -2.69 -17.89
CA GLY A 105 14.55 -2.28 -19.28
C GLY A 105 15.53 -1.13 -19.48
N VAL A 106 15.38 -0.05 -18.71
CA VAL A 106 16.27 1.12 -18.77
C VAL A 106 17.71 0.72 -18.45
N SER A 107 17.95 -0.03 -17.36
CA SER A 107 19.30 -0.47 -16.99
C SER A 107 19.96 -1.32 -18.09
N SER A 108 19.19 -2.22 -18.70
CA SER A 108 19.66 -3.06 -19.81
C SER A 108 19.93 -2.24 -21.07
N GLY A 109 19.08 -1.27 -21.36
CA GLY A 109 19.22 -0.34 -22.48
C GLY A 109 20.44 0.56 -22.37
N VAL A 110 20.71 1.10 -21.17
CA VAL A 110 21.93 1.89 -20.88
C VAL A 110 23.18 1.04 -21.10
N ALA A 111 23.23 -0.17 -20.54
CA ALA A 111 24.37 -1.08 -20.71
C ALA A 111 24.59 -1.48 -22.18
N TYR A 112 23.52 -1.66 -22.94
CA TYR A 112 23.61 -1.93 -24.37
C TYR A 112 24.09 -0.70 -25.15
N GLY A 113 23.57 0.49 -24.84
CA GLY A 113 23.96 1.74 -25.46
C GLY A 113 25.44 2.08 -25.27
N ASP A 114 25.98 1.83 -24.08
CA ASP A 114 27.42 1.98 -23.79
C ASP A 114 28.26 1.02 -24.67
N ARG A 115 27.86 -0.25 -24.80
CA ARG A 115 28.54 -1.22 -25.67
C ARG A 115 28.51 -0.82 -27.15
N VAL A 116 27.38 -0.29 -27.63
CA VAL A 116 27.25 0.21 -29.01
C VAL A 116 28.15 1.43 -29.23
N TYR A 117 28.14 2.38 -28.29
CA TYR A 117 29.02 3.55 -28.32
C TYR A 117 30.51 3.19 -28.34
N GLN A 118 30.92 2.18 -27.57
CA GLN A 118 32.30 1.68 -27.57
C GLN A 118 32.67 1.00 -28.89
N ARG A 119 31.75 0.28 -29.54
CA ARG A 119 32.00 -0.34 -30.86
C ARG A 119 32.09 0.68 -31.99
N GLU A 120 31.34 1.77 -31.91
CA GLU A 120 31.35 2.84 -32.91
C GLU A 120 32.46 3.88 -32.65
N ALA A 121 33.40 3.60 -31.74
CA ALA A 121 34.52 4.49 -31.42
C ALA A 121 35.41 4.83 -32.63
N SER A 122 35.34 4.03 -33.71
CA SER A 122 36.12 4.20 -34.94
C SER A 122 35.39 4.94 -36.08
N SER A 123 34.12 5.32 -35.88
CA SER A 123 33.28 5.90 -36.94
C SER A 123 33.39 7.43 -36.98
N CYS A 124 33.54 8.01 -38.18
CA CYS A 124 33.63 9.46 -38.39
C CYS A 124 32.36 10.25 -38.02
N LEU A 125 31.24 9.55 -37.79
CA LEU A 125 29.91 10.12 -37.50
C LEU A 125 29.44 9.81 -36.07
N ARG A 126 30.36 9.75 -35.11
CA ARG A 126 30.07 9.38 -33.72
C ARG A 126 29.15 10.41 -33.06
N LEU A 127 27.94 9.96 -32.71
CA LEU A 127 27.03 10.76 -31.89
C LEU A 127 27.49 10.77 -30.43
N PRO A 128 27.09 11.78 -29.63
CA PRO A 128 27.43 11.83 -28.20
C PRO A 128 26.91 10.59 -27.46
N LEU A 129 27.64 10.13 -26.43
CA LEU A 129 27.29 8.96 -25.61
C LEU A 129 25.84 9.03 -25.10
N GLU A 130 25.43 10.22 -24.65
CA GLU A 130 24.08 10.50 -24.17
C GLU A 130 22.99 10.09 -25.16
N TYR A 131 23.23 10.26 -26.46
CA TYR A 131 22.27 9.86 -27.49
C TYR A 131 22.05 8.35 -27.49
N TYR A 132 23.11 7.54 -27.42
CA TYR A 132 23.00 6.08 -27.39
C TYR A 132 22.37 5.61 -26.08
N LEU A 133 22.79 6.17 -24.95
CA LEU A 133 22.23 5.81 -23.65
C LEU A 133 20.73 6.09 -23.58
N ILE A 134 20.29 7.29 -23.96
CA ILE A 134 18.88 7.68 -23.91
C ILE A 134 18.06 6.87 -24.93
N LYS A 135 18.55 6.72 -26.16
CA LYS A 135 17.84 5.94 -27.21
C LYS A 135 17.56 4.52 -26.75
N TYR A 136 18.59 3.82 -26.26
CA TYR A 136 18.43 2.42 -25.85
C TYR A 136 17.73 2.29 -24.49
N ALA A 137 17.91 3.23 -23.56
CA ALA A 137 17.14 3.30 -22.32
C ALA A 137 15.63 3.43 -22.61
N CYS A 138 15.21 4.29 -23.54
CA CYS A 138 13.81 4.46 -23.90
C CYS A 138 13.24 3.23 -24.62
N MET A 139 13.98 2.65 -25.57
CA MET A 139 13.52 1.45 -26.30
C MET A 139 13.34 0.26 -25.36
N PHE A 140 14.33 -0.02 -24.50
CA PHE A 140 14.30 -1.16 -23.60
C PHE A 140 13.41 -0.89 -22.38
N GLY A 141 13.35 0.36 -21.91
CA GLY A 141 12.44 0.78 -20.85
C GLY A 141 10.98 0.61 -21.26
N GLY A 142 10.62 1.03 -22.49
CA GLY A 142 9.26 0.87 -23.02
C GLY A 142 8.85 -0.60 -23.17
N SER A 143 9.68 -1.44 -23.78
CA SER A 143 9.40 -2.88 -23.91
C SER A 143 9.41 -3.60 -22.56
N GLY A 144 10.35 -3.23 -21.68
CA GLY A 144 10.43 -3.71 -20.31
C GLY A 144 9.17 -3.38 -19.51
N ALA A 145 8.65 -2.15 -19.65
CA ALA A 145 7.39 -1.74 -19.02
C ALA A 145 6.23 -2.64 -19.47
N VAL A 146 6.08 -2.88 -20.77
CA VAL A 146 5.01 -3.73 -21.32
C VAL A 146 5.11 -5.16 -20.82
N ILE A 147 6.29 -5.78 -20.92
CA ILE A 147 6.52 -7.16 -20.45
C ILE A 147 6.30 -7.25 -18.94
N GLY A 148 6.86 -6.32 -18.18
CA GLY A 148 6.68 -6.24 -16.74
C GLY A 148 5.23 -6.05 -16.34
N GLY A 149 4.46 -5.21 -17.05
CA GLY A 149 3.04 -5.02 -16.84
C GLY A 149 2.23 -6.28 -17.10
N ILE A 150 2.54 -7.05 -18.16
CA ILE A 150 1.90 -8.33 -18.45
C ILE A 150 2.20 -9.34 -17.35
N ILE A 151 3.49 -9.52 -17.00
CA ILE A 151 3.92 -10.43 -15.93
C ILE A 151 3.24 -10.03 -14.61
N GLY A 152 3.32 -8.76 -14.25
CA GLY A 152 2.68 -8.22 -13.05
C GLY A 152 1.17 -8.45 -13.04
N SER A 153 0.48 -8.33 -14.16
CA SER A 153 -0.96 -8.61 -14.28
C SER A 153 -1.30 -10.10 -14.15
N ILE A 154 -0.41 -10.99 -14.57
CA ILE A 154 -0.57 -12.44 -14.42
C ILE A 154 -0.40 -12.84 -12.96
N PHE A 155 0.59 -12.27 -12.26
CA PHE A 155 0.86 -12.52 -10.85
C PHE A 155 -0.09 -11.76 -9.89
N ASP A 156 -0.83 -10.76 -10.38
CA ASP A 156 -1.85 -10.02 -9.62
C ASP A 156 -3.14 -10.79 -9.35
N LYS A 157 -3.22 -12.06 -9.75
CA LYS A 157 -4.46 -12.85 -9.69
C LYS A 157 -4.85 -13.32 -8.30
N GLU A 158 -4.02 -13.14 -7.28
CA GLU A 158 -4.33 -13.62 -5.93
C GLU A 158 -4.92 -12.50 -5.08
N GLY A 159 -6.14 -12.07 -5.43
CA GLY A 159 -7.02 -11.54 -4.41
C GLY A 159 -7.36 -12.67 -3.44
N TYR A 160 -7.17 -12.47 -2.14
CA TYR A 160 -7.52 -13.48 -1.16
C TYR A 160 -9.03 -13.50 -0.99
N ASP A 161 -9.65 -14.62 -1.31
CA ASP A 161 -11.06 -14.86 -1.05
C ASP A 161 -11.21 -15.90 0.04
N ILE A 162 -11.36 -15.41 1.26
CA ILE A 162 -11.38 -16.22 2.47
C ILE A 162 -12.84 -16.37 2.90
N LYS A 163 -13.37 -17.58 2.82
CA LYS A 163 -14.62 -17.97 3.46
C LYS A 163 -14.33 -19.02 4.52
N GLY A 164 -14.73 -18.79 5.76
CA GLY A 164 -14.51 -19.77 6.82
C GLY A 164 -14.98 -19.30 8.18
N ASP A 165 -14.70 -20.13 9.18
CA ASP A 165 -15.04 -19.88 10.57
C ASP A 165 -13.91 -19.15 11.31
N TYR A 166 -14.18 -18.77 12.56
CA TYR A 166 -13.21 -18.14 13.47
C TYR A 166 -11.85 -18.86 13.50
N ASN A 167 -11.84 -20.19 13.49
CA ASN A 167 -10.61 -20.98 13.57
C ASN A 167 -9.78 -20.88 12.29
N LEU A 168 -10.42 -20.79 11.13
CA LEU A 168 -9.73 -20.52 9.87
C LEU A 168 -9.10 -19.12 9.88
N TYR A 169 -9.86 -18.10 10.31
CA TYR A 169 -9.34 -16.71 10.40
C TYR A 169 -8.12 -16.59 11.30
N ARG A 170 -8.10 -17.33 12.42
CA ARG A 170 -6.93 -17.35 13.31
C ARG A 170 -5.68 -17.94 12.65
N LYS A 171 -5.83 -18.97 11.80
CA LYS A 171 -4.69 -19.59 11.09
C LYS A 171 -4.11 -18.69 10.00
N ILE A 172 -4.97 -17.92 9.34
CA ILE A 172 -4.59 -17.00 8.25
C ILE A 172 -4.41 -15.55 8.73
N LEU A 173 -4.51 -15.30 10.04
CA LEU A 173 -4.27 -13.99 10.65
C LEU A 173 -2.96 -13.36 10.18
N PRO A 174 -1.82 -14.10 10.06
CA PRO A 174 -0.58 -13.52 9.54
C PRO A 174 -0.73 -12.98 8.11
N VAL A 175 -1.54 -13.62 7.28
CA VAL A 175 -1.82 -13.21 5.89
C VAL A 175 -2.69 -11.95 5.89
N ILE A 176 -3.80 -11.96 6.64
CA ILE A 176 -4.69 -10.80 6.75
C ILE A 176 -3.93 -9.59 7.30
N ASN A 177 -3.06 -9.80 8.29
CA ASN A 177 -2.28 -8.75 8.92
C ASN A 177 -1.29 -8.10 7.94
N GLN A 178 -0.71 -8.84 6.97
CA GLN A 178 0.12 -8.25 5.91
C GLN A 178 -0.64 -7.27 5.01
N HIS A 179 -1.98 -7.37 5.00
CA HIS A 179 -2.88 -6.47 4.29
C HIS A 179 -3.53 -5.43 5.21
N ALA A 180 -3.04 -5.26 6.45
CA ALA A 180 -3.44 -4.15 7.32
C ALA A 180 -2.59 -2.90 7.04
N VAL A 181 -3.15 -1.71 7.24
CA VAL A 181 -2.39 -0.45 7.17
C VAL A 181 -1.30 -0.42 8.25
N PHE A 182 -1.60 -0.97 9.43
CA PHE A 182 -0.67 -1.09 10.55
C PHE A 182 -0.49 -2.54 10.99
N PRO A 183 0.41 -3.30 10.33
CA PRO A 183 0.62 -4.71 10.66
C PRO A 183 1.30 -4.95 12.02
N TYR A 184 2.06 -3.97 12.53
CA TYR A 184 2.99 -4.20 13.65
C TYR A 184 2.74 -3.34 14.89
N TYR A 185 2.03 -2.22 14.76
CA TYR A 185 1.81 -1.31 15.88
C TYR A 185 0.42 -0.69 15.80
N LEU A 186 -0.21 -0.47 16.95
CA LEU A 186 -1.49 0.21 17.04
C LEU A 186 -1.22 1.68 17.39
N THR A 187 -1.71 2.62 16.60
CA THR A 187 -1.57 4.05 16.93
C THR A 187 -2.45 4.40 18.13
N VAL A 188 -2.13 5.51 18.80
CA VAL A 188 -2.88 5.98 19.98
C VAL A 188 -4.34 6.28 19.61
N GLU A 189 -4.59 6.85 18.43
CA GLU A 189 -5.95 7.15 17.96
C GLU A 189 -6.78 5.86 17.82
N LEU A 190 -6.22 4.82 17.20
CA LEU A 190 -6.90 3.53 17.04
C LEU A 190 -7.09 2.82 18.39
N HIS A 191 -6.13 2.95 19.30
CA HIS A 191 -6.27 2.39 20.63
C HIS A 191 -7.44 3.00 21.40
N ASN A 192 -7.54 4.34 21.41
CA ASN A 192 -8.62 5.04 22.09
C ASN A 192 -9.99 4.66 21.52
N PHE A 193 -10.10 4.61 20.19
CA PHE A 193 -11.32 4.19 19.51
C PHE A 193 -11.78 2.78 19.89
N ILE A 194 -10.86 1.81 19.94
CA ILE A 194 -11.17 0.44 20.36
C ILE A 194 -11.65 0.40 21.82
N GLN A 195 -11.11 1.25 22.69
CA GLN A 195 -11.54 1.32 24.09
C GLN A 195 -12.92 1.95 24.23
N GLU A 196 -13.23 2.97 23.45
CA GLU A 196 -14.52 3.67 23.48
C GLU A 196 -15.66 2.79 22.98
N GLN A 197 -15.45 2.04 21.90
CA GLN A 197 -16.46 1.12 21.35
C GLN A 197 -16.72 -0.13 22.22
N LYS A 198 -15.84 -0.42 23.18
CA LYS A 198 -15.99 -1.56 24.11
C LYS A 198 -16.63 -1.16 25.45
N ARG A 199 -16.88 0.12 25.69
CA ARG A 199 -17.56 0.63 26.88
C ARG A 199 -19.07 0.69 26.65
#